data_AF-A0A7G7MKL2-F1
#
_entry.id   AF-A0A7G7MKL2-F1
#
_cell.length_a   1.000
_cell.length_b   1.000
_cell.length_c   1.000
_cell.angle_alpha   90.00
_cell.angle_beta   90.00
_cell.angle_gamma   90.00
#
_symmetry.space_group_name_H-M   'P 1'
#
loop_
_entity.id
_entity.type
_entity.pdbx_description
1 polymer ?
#
loop_
_entity_poly.entity_id
_entity_poly.type
_entity_poly.pdbx_seq_one_letter_code
_entity_poly.pdbx_strand_id
1 'polypeptide(L)'
;MNGEWRAWAECRSVEPETFFPTAEDGPVYEAQVAVAKAVCARCPVRAECLAEALVRIPFGIAGGLTPEERRGRGSAEAGRATAVLDAGLRPGATRVEVEAAGRVLLTAGRPVVEVAHRCGVTARTVTRWISKAEGSRGCNRAPLLISHTHSTQAGTQTQEGPDPR
;
A
#
# COMPACT_ATOMS: atom_id res chain seq x y z
N MET A 1 -2.31 -20.13 -7.28
CA MET A 1 -3.20 -19.82 -6.13
C MET A 1 -2.55 -20.44 -4.92
N ASN A 2 -1.52 -19.83 -4.38
CA ASN A 2 -0.74 -20.47 -3.33
C ASN A 2 -1.14 -19.84 -2.00
N GLY A 3 -1.78 -20.65 -1.15
CA GLY A 3 -2.20 -20.28 0.21
C GLY A 3 -1.01 -20.09 1.17
N GLU A 4 0.09 -19.53 0.69
CA GLU A 4 1.36 -19.34 1.41
C GLU A 4 1.18 -18.43 2.64
N TRP A 5 0.19 -17.54 2.61
CA TRP A 5 -0.16 -16.72 3.77
C TRP A 5 -0.53 -17.56 5.00
N ARG A 6 -1.13 -18.76 4.82
CA ARG A 6 -1.47 -19.64 5.93
C ARG A 6 -0.25 -20.16 6.68
N ALA A 7 0.93 -20.17 6.07
CA ALA A 7 2.16 -20.56 6.74
C ALA A 7 2.52 -19.60 7.88
N TRP A 8 2.09 -18.34 7.78
CA TRP A 8 2.39 -17.25 8.72
C TRP A 8 1.25 -16.99 9.72
N ALA A 9 0.24 -17.86 9.78
CA ALA A 9 -0.90 -17.67 10.64
C ALA A 9 -0.61 -18.07 12.10
N GLU A 10 -0.78 -17.13 13.03
CA GLU A 10 -0.60 -17.34 14.48
C GLU A 10 -1.55 -18.40 15.05
N CYS A 11 -2.72 -18.60 14.44
CA CYS A 11 -3.68 -19.61 14.87
C CYS A 11 -3.14 -21.04 14.76
N ARG A 12 -2.04 -21.28 14.04
CA ARG A 12 -1.39 -22.59 13.94
C ARG A 12 -0.71 -23.04 15.23
N SER A 13 -0.35 -22.08 16.08
CA SER A 13 0.29 -22.32 17.38
C SER A 13 -0.73 -22.41 18.51
N VAL A 14 -2.02 -22.38 18.20
CA VAL A 14 -3.14 -22.39 19.15
C VAL A 14 -4.07 -23.54 18.82
N GLU A 15 -4.74 -24.09 19.83
CA GLU A 15 -5.70 -25.18 19.66
C GLU A 15 -6.86 -24.75 18.74
N PRO A 16 -7.21 -25.55 17.71
CA PRO A 16 -8.25 -25.21 16.75
C PRO A 16 -9.61 -24.90 17.41
N GLU A 17 -9.95 -25.61 18.48
CA GLU A 17 -11.22 -25.45 19.23
C GLU A 17 -11.39 -24.05 19.81
N THR A 18 -10.30 -23.31 20.05
CA THR A 18 -10.36 -21.92 20.51
C THR A 18 -11.15 -21.03 19.55
N PHE A 19 -11.15 -21.35 18.25
CA PHE A 19 -11.83 -20.58 17.21
C PHE A 19 -13.28 -21.01 16.98
N PHE A 20 -13.76 -22.04 17.68
CA PHE A 20 -15.11 -22.58 17.59
C PHE A 20 -15.78 -22.55 18.97
N PRO A 21 -16.37 -21.40 19.38
CA PRO A 21 -17.08 -21.29 20.64
C PRO A 21 -18.12 -22.39 20.80
N THR A 22 -18.20 -22.97 22.00
CA THR A 22 -19.16 -24.02 22.34
C THR A 22 -20.47 -23.45 22.88
N ALA A 23 -20.43 -22.26 23.47
CA ALA A 23 -21.62 -21.52 23.86
C ALA A 23 -22.21 -20.81 22.63
N GLU A 24 -23.54 -20.67 22.57
CA GLU A 24 -24.22 -19.96 21.48
C GLU A 24 -24.36 -18.45 21.80
N ASP A 25 -24.57 -18.12 23.07
CA ASP A 25 -24.79 -16.75 23.54
C ASP A 25 -24.34 -16.52 25.00
N GLY A 26 -24.48 -15.28 25.45
CA GLY A 26 -24.21 -14.88 26.82
C GLY A 26 -22.73 -14.70 27.18
N PRO A 27 -22.42 -14.52 28.49
CA PRO A 27 -21.08 -14.14 28.94
C PRO A 27 -19.99 -15.17 28.62
N VAL A 28 -20.35 -16.46 28.57
CA VAL A 28 -19.43 -17.55 28.25
C VAL A 28 -19.04 -17.49 26.76
N TYR A 29 -20.00 -17.24 25.88
CA TYR A 29 -19.74 -17.03 24.46
C TYR A 29 -18.82 -15.82 24.24
N GLU A 30 -19.13 -14.69 24.85
CA GLU A 30 -18.31 -13.47 24.73
C GLU A 30 -16.87 -13.69 25.21
N ALA A 31 -16.67 -14.44 26.30
CA ALA A 31 -15.33 -14.78 26.79
C ALA A 31 -14.57 -15.67 25.80
N GLN A 32 -15.20 -16.70 25.24
CA GLN A 32 -14.60 -17.58 24.22
C GLN A 32 -14.24 -16.79 22.94
N VAL A 33 -15.15 -15.92 22.49
CA VAL A 33 -14.93 -15.04 21.34
C VAL A 33 -13.76 -14.09 21.58
N ALA A 34 -13.67 -13.49 22.76
CA ALA A 34 -12.58 -12.59 23.12
C ALA A 34 -11.22 -13.27 23.07
N VAL A 35 -11.11 -14.52 23.55
CA VAL A 35 -9.86 -15.30 23.49
C VAL A 35 -9.42 -15.52 22.04
N ALA A 36 -10.32 -15.97 21.17
CA ALA A 36 -10.00 -16.18 19.75
C ALA A 36 -9.63 -14.87 19.03
N LYS A 37 -10.37 -13.78 19.32
CA LYS A 37 -10.10 -12.45 18.77
C LYS A 37 -8.74 -11.91 19.20
N ALA A 38 -8.29 -12.19 20.43
CA ALA A 38 -6.96 -11.81 20.90
C ALA A 38 -5.85 -12.49 20.09
N VAL A 39 -6.02 -13.75 19.67
CA VAL A 39 -5.08 -14.42 18.75
C VAL A 39 -5.09 -13.76 17.38
N CYS A 40 -6.29 -13.47 16.84
CA CYS A 40 -6.42 -12.82 15.55
C CYS A 40 -5.81 -11.41 15.54
N ALA A 41 -5.84 -10.68 16.66
CA ALA A 41 -5.32 -9.32 16.77
C ALA A 41 -3.80 -9.22 16.55
N ARG A 42 -3.04 -10.27 16.92
CA ARG A 42 -1.59 -10.38 16.71
C ARG A 42 -1.20 -11.08 15.41
N CYS A 43 -2.16 -11.61 14.66
CA CYS A 43 -1.89 -12.41 13.47
C CYS A 43 -1.52 -11.50 12.28
N PRO A 44 -0.33 -11.67 11.66
CA PRO A 44 0.13 -10.80 10.57
C PRO A 44 -0.72 -10.96 9.30
N VAL A 45 -1.29 -12.16 9.10
CA VAL A 45 -2.12 -12.52 7.93
C VAL A 45 -3.62 -12.43 8.18
N ARG A 46 -4.04 -11.62 9.16
CA ARG A 46 -5.45 -11.48 9.55
C ARG A 46 -6.32 -11.01 8.39
N ALA A 47 -5.78 -10.17 7.51
CA ALA A 47 -6.55 -9.54 6.44
C ALA A 47 -6.80 -10.52 5.27
N GLU A 48 -5.78 -11.27 4.87
CA GLU A 48 -5.87 -12.38 3.91
C GLU A 48 -6.82 -13.47 4.44
N CYS A 49 -6.72 -13.79 5.73
CA CYS A 49 -7.62 -14.71 6.41
C CYS A 49 -9.07 -14.23 6.34
N LEU A 50 -9.33 -12.94 6.58
CA LEU A 50 -10.67 -12.38 6.47
C LEU A 50 -11.20 -12.42 5.03
N ALA A 51 -10.38 -12.04 4.05
CA ALA A 51 -10.77 -12.06 2.64
C ALA A 51 -11.17 -13.46 2.18
N GLU A 52 -10.43 -14.48 2.62
CA GLU A 52 -10.77 -15.88 2.38
C GLU A 52 -11.99 -16.33 3.17
N ALA A 53 -12.12 -15.90 4.43
CA ALA A 53 -13.23 -16.27 5.29
C ALA A 53 -14.59 -15.80 4.77
N LEU A 54 -14.64 -14.62 4.17
CA LEU A 54 -15.86 -14.08 3.57
C LEU A 54 -16.37 -14.89 2.37
N VAL A 55 -15.52 -15.73 1.77
CA VAL A 55 -15.88 -16.53 0.58
C VAL A 55 -15.99 -18.01 0.91
N ARG A 56 -15.15 -18.53 1.81
CA ARG A 56 -14.93 -19.97 1.99
C ARG A 56 -15.08 -20.48 3.43
N ILE A 57 -15.13 -19.62 4.45
CA ILE A 57 -15.15 -20.05 5.87
C ILE A 57 -16.46 -19.59 6.54
N PRO A 58 -17.53 -20.40 6.46
CA PRO A 58 -18.85 -20.03 6.97
C PRO A 58 -18.97 -20.07 8.50
N PHE A 59 -18.16 -20.89 9.19
CA PHE A 59 -18.27 -21.13 10.64
C PHE A 59 -17.03 -20.68 11.40
N GLY A 60 -17.16 -20.58 12.72
CA GLY A 60 -16.06 -20.21 13.62
C GLY A 60 -15.55 -18.78 13.43
N ILE A 61 -14.56 -18.43 14.24
CA ILE A 61 -13.93 -17.11 14.25
C ILE A 61 -12.78 -17.11 13.25
N ALA A 62 -12.85 -16.21 12.26
CA ALA A 62 -11.86 -16.11 11.19
C ALA A 62 -11.63 -14.64 10.85
N GLY A 63 -10.37 -14.27 10.59
CA GLY A 63 -10.01 -12.87 10.33
C GLY A 63 -10.31 -11.90 11.49
N GLY A 64 -10.47 -12.43 12.71
CA GLY A 64 -10.88 -11.66 13.90
C GLY A 64 -12.37 -11.33 13.97
N LEU A 65 -13.21 -11.99 13.17
CA LEU A 65 -14.66 -11.80 13.17
C LEU A 65 -15.41 -13.11 13.41
N THR A 66 -16.57 -13.03 14.05
CA THR A 66 -17.53 -14.13 14.18
C THR A 66 -18.28 -14.35 12.85
N PRO A 67 -18.96 -15.49 12.66
CA PRO A 67 -19.81 -15.72 11.48
C PRO A 67 -20.86 -14.62 11.29
N GLU A 68 -21.50 -14.18 12.37
CA GLU A 68 -22.49 -13.09 12.39
C GLU A 68 -21.87 -11.77 11.88
N GLU A 69 -20.69 -11.42 12.41
CA GLU A 69 -19.97 -10.20 12.00
C GLU A 69 -19.50 -10.26 10.54
N ARG A 70 -19.25 -11.47 10.01
CA ARG A 70 -18.89 -11.68 8.59
C ARG A 70 -20.11 -11.54 7.66
N ARG A 71 -21.30 -12.00 8.07
CA ARG A 71 -22.54 -11.87 7.27
C ARG A 71 -22.88 -10.41 6.93
N GLY A 72 -22.54 -9.47 7.80
CA GLY A 72 -22.77 -8.03 7.59
C GLY A 72 -21.73 -7.31 6.72
N ARG A 73 -20.65 -7.98 6.27
CA ARG A 73 -19.54 -7.34 5.54
C ARG A 73 -19.45 -7.83 4.09
N GLY A 74 -19.56 -6.92 3.13
CA GLY A 74 -19.35 -7.20 1.71
C GLY A 74 -17.88 -7.43 1.36
N SER A 75 -17.58 -8.47 0.58
CA SER A 75 -16.23 -8.94 0.22
C SER A 75 -15.31 -7.88 -0.41
N ALA A 76 -15.88 -6.80 -0.96
CA ALA A 76 -15.12 -5.69 -1.54
C ALA A 76 -14.40 -4.81 -0.50
N GLU A 77 -14.92 -4.73 0.73
CA GLU A 77 -14.36 -3.89 1.79
C GLU A 77 -13.16 -4.55 2.49
N ALA A 78 -13.24 -5.87 2.69
CA ALA A 78 -12.14 -6.65 3.24
C ALA A 78 -10.94 -6.75 2.28
N GLY A 79 -11.20 -6.83 0.97
CA GLY A 79 -10.15 -6.77 -0.05
C GLY A 79 -9.40 -5.43 -0.04
N ARG A 80 -10.11 -4.32 0.21
CA ARG A 80 -9.48 -3.00 0.37
C ARG A 80 -8.67 -2.86 1.66
N ALA A 81 -9.18 -3.39 2.77
CA ALA A 81 -8.48 -3.35 4.05
C ALA A 81 -7.16 -4.15 4.03
N THR A 82 -7.15 -5.31 3.36
CA THR A 82 -5.95 -6.14 3.18
C THR A 82 -4.87 -5.42 2.40
N ALA A 83 -5.26 -4.85 1.25
CA ALA A 83 -4.37 -4.04 0.43
C ALA A 83 -3.72 -2.90 1.23
N VAL A 84 -4.54 -2.08 1.88
CA VAL A 84 -4.11 -0.92 2.69
C VAL A 84 -3.05 -1.31 3.71
N LEU A 85 -3.22 -2.43 4.43
CA LEU A 85 -2.24 -2.90 5.41
C LEU A 85 -0.94 -3.38 4.76
N ASP A 86 -1.02 -4.08 3.62
CA ASP A 86 0.12 -4.58 2.85
C ASP A 86 0.94 -3.44 2.18
N ALA A 87 0.32 -2.28 1.98
CA ALA A 87 0.98 -1.03 1.58
C ALA A 87 1.54 -0.21 2.76
N GLY A 88 1.33 -0.63 4.01
CA GLY A 88 1.69 0.14 5.20
C GLY A 88 0.80 1.39 5.42
N LEU A 89 -0.38 1.44 4.78
CA LEU A 89 -1.36 2.50 4.97
C LEU A 89 -2.24 2.20 6.20
N ARG A 90 -2.66 3.27 6.90
CA ARG A 90 -3.57 3.16 8.03
C ARG A 90 -4.99 2.74 7.59
N PRO A 91 -5.71 1.92 8.38
CA PRO A 91 -7.15 1.71 8.19
C PRO A 91 -7.89 3.06 8.14
N GLY A 92 -8.76 3.23 7.14
CA GLY A 92 -9.45 4.52 6.92
C GLY A 92 -8.60 5.59 6.22
N ALA A 93 -7.48 5.23 5.59
CA ALA A 93 -6.70 6.15 4.78
C ALA A 93 -7.57 6.88 3.74
N THR A 94 -7.41 8.19 3.69
CA THR A 94 -8.09 9.06 2.72
C THR A 94 -7.60 8.77 1.31
N ARG A 95 -8.40 9.16 0.31
CA ARG A 95 -8.03 9.05 -1.10
C ARG A 95 -6.68 9.70 -1.42
N VAL A 96 -6.35 10.80 -0.74
CA VAL A 96 -5.09 11.54 -0.92
C VAL A 96 -3.91 10.71 -0.42
N GLU A 97 -4.04 10.07 0.74
CA GLU A 97 -3.01 9.21 1.32
C GLU A 97 -2.79 7.95 0.48
N VAL A 98 -3.87 7.36 -0.03
CA VAL A 98 -3.80 6.19 -0.93
C VAL A 98 -3.07 6.55 -2.24
N GLU A 99 -3.36 7.71 -2.83
CA GLU A 99 -2.64 8.20 -4.02
C GLU A 99 -1.15 8.49 -3.71
N ALA A 100 -0.84 9.04 -2.54
CA ALA A 100 0.54 9.31 -2.14
C ALA A 100 1.36 8.02 -1.97
N ALA A 101 0.83 7.01 -1.28
CA ALA A 101 1.50 5.72 -1.13
C ALA A 101 1.64 4.99 -2.47
N GLY A 102 0.60 5.01 -3.31
CA GLY A 102 0.67 4.43 -4.65
C GLY A 102 1.76 5.08 -5.52
N ARG A 103 1.95 6.40 -5.40
CA ARG A 103 3.04 7.12 -6.06
C ARG A 103 4.42 6.69 -5.56
N VAL A 104 4.59 6.49 -4.25
CA VAL A 104 5.86 5.97 -3.68
C VAL A 104 6.20 4.60 -4.27
N LEU A 105 5.21 3.70 -4.36
CA LEU A 105 5.42 2.37 -4.94
C LEU A 105 5.78 2.44 -6.43
N LEU A 106 5.11 3.32 -7.20
CA LEU A 106 5.46 3.56 -8.60
C LEU A 106 6.88 4.10 -8.76
N THR A 107 7.30 5.05 -7.91
CA THR A 107 8.67 5.59 -7.96
C THR A 107 9.73 4.55 -7.58
N ALA A 108 9.37 3.58 -6.74
CA ALA A 108 10.20 2.43 -6.43
C ALA A 108 10.24 1.38 -7.56
N GLY A 109 9.62 1.66 -8.72
CA GLY A 109 9.61 0.78 -9.88
C GLY A 109 8.61 -0.37 -9.81
N ARG A 110 7.64 -0.33 -8.89
CA ARG A 110 6.62 -1.39 -8.80
C ARG A 110 5.66 -1.32 -9.98
N PRO A 111 5.27 -2.47 -10.56
CA PRO A 111 4.36 -2.50 -11.70
C PRO A 111 2.95 -2.04 -11.30
N VAL A 112 2.22 -1.44 -12.24
CA VAL A 112 0.88 -0.84 -12.05
C VAL A 112 -0.10 -1.79 -11.34
N VAL A 113 -0.09 -3.07 -11.71
CA VAL A 113 -0.99 -4.09 -11.14
C VAL A 113 -0.67 -4.37 -9.68
N GLU A 114 0.61 -4.41 -9.30
CA GLU A 114 1.04 -4.60 -7.91
C GLU A 114 0.66 -3.38 -7.06
N VAL A 115 0.86 -2.17 -7.59
CA VAL A 115 0.44 -0.93 -6.91
C VAL A 115 -1.08 -0.89 -6.72
N ALA A 116 -1.85 -1.31 -7.73
CA ALA A 116 -3.31 -1.37 -7.64
C ALA A 116 -3.76 -2.33 -6.53
N HIS A 117 -3.16 -3.53 -6.50
CA HIS A 117 -3.42 -4.53 -5.48
C HIS A 117 -3.09 -4.00 -4.09
N ARG A 118 -1.87 -3.47 -3.88
CA ARG A 118 -1.44 -2.94 -2.57
C ARG A 118 -2.20 -1.69 -2.14
N CYS A 119 -2.71 -0.88 -3.06
CA CYS A 119 -3.49 0.31 -2.68
C CYS A 119 -5.00 0.05 -2.58
N GLY A 120 -5.49 -1.14 -2.93
CA GLY A 120 -6.92 -1.47 -2.90
C GLY A 120 -7.72 -0.68 -3.95
N VAL A 121 -7.07 -0.35 -5.07
CA VAL A 121 -7.65 0.41 -6.18
C VAL A 121 -7.55 -0.38 -7.48
N THR A 122 -8.16 0.13 -8.55
CA THR A 122 -8.06 -0.51 -9.87
C THR A 122 -6.77 -0.10 -10.59
N ALA A 123 -6.26 -0.95 -11.48
CA ALA A 123 -5.12 -0.59 -12.35
C ALA A 123 -5.37 0.71 -13.13
N ARG A 124 -6.61 0.94 -13.59
CA ARG A 124 -7.03 2.18 -14.25
C ARG A 124 -6.86 3.42 -13.36
N THR A 125 -7.12 3.29 -12.05
CA THR A 125 -6.89 4.36 -11.06
C THR A 125 -5.40 4.71 -10.97
N VAL A 126 -4.53 3.70 -10.96
CA VAL A 126 -3.08 3.87 -10.93
C VAL A 126 -2.56 4.49 -12.22
N THR A 127 -3.02 4.03 -13.39
CA THR A 127 -2.69 4.64 -14.69
C THR A 127 -3.05 6.12 -14.72
N ARG A 128 -4.21 6.50 -14.16
CA ARG A 128 -4.62 7.92 -14.06
C ARG A 128 -3.64 8.75 -13.21
N TRP A 129 -3.05 8.19 -12.16
CA TRP A 129 -2.05 8.88 -11.34
C TRP A 129 -0.76 9.17 -12.12
N ILE A 130 -0.34 8.22 -12.98
CA ILE A 130 0.81 8.36 -13.87
C ILE A 130 0.57 9.50 -14.87
N SER A 131 -0.57 9.48 -15.58
CA SER A 131 -0.91 10.53 -16.55
C SER A 131 -1.01 11.91 -15.89
N LYS A 132 -1.55 12.00 -14.67
CA LYS A 132 -1.59 13.25 -13.88
C LYS A 132 -0.17 13.73 -13.50
N ALA A 133 0.75 12.81 -13.18
CA ALA A 133 2.14 13.14 -12.86
C ALA A 133 2.93 13.64 -14.08
N GLU A 134 2.63 13.10 -15.26
CA GLU A 134 3.22 13.52 -16.54
C GLU A 134 2.68 14.88 -16.99
N GLY A 135 1.37 15.12 -16.84
CA GLY A 135 0.76 16.43 -17.07
C GLY A 135 1.30 17.53 -16.16
N SER A 136 1.66 17.22 -14.91
CA SER A 136 2.33 18.18 -14.00
C SER A 136 3.81 18.37 -14.31
N ARG A 137 4.50 17.35 -14.87
CA ARG A 137 5.90 17.45 -15.34
C ARG A 137 6.04 18.26 -16.63
N GLY A 138 4.95 18.42 -17.39
CA GLY A 138 4.88 19.28 -18.57
C GLY A 138 4.93 20.80 -18.30
N CYS A 139 4.87 21.24 -17.03
CA CYS A 139 4.82 22.67 -16.70
C CYS A 139 6.09 23.23 -16.05
N ASN A 140 7.16 22.45 -15.83
CA ASN A 140 8.45 22.98 -15.36
C ASN A 140 9.64 22.12 -15.81
N ARG A 141 10.17 22.42 -16.99
CA ARG A 141 11.59 22.17 -17.31
C ARG A 141 12.10 23.19 -18.32
N ALA A 142 12.12 24.46 -17.94
CA ALA A 142 13.05 25.40 -18.56
C ALA A 142 14.47 24.96 -18.18
N PRO A 143 15.42 24.79 -19.12
CA PRO A 143 16.80 24.52 -18.76
C PRO A 143 17.37 25.79 -18.13
N LEU A 144 17.78 25.71 -16.85
CA LEU A 144 18.67 26.71 -16.26
C LEU A 144 20.03 26.59 -16.97
N LEU A 145 20.20 27.37 -18.04
CA LEU A 145 21.53 27.71 -18.54
C LEU A 145 22.19 28.57 -17.47
N ILE A 146 23.12 27.98 -16.74
CA ILE A 146 24.00 28.71 -15.83
C ILE A 146 24.99 29.47 -16.73
N SER A 147 24.64 30.69 -17.14
CA SER A 147 25.54 31.60 -17.83
C SER A 147 26.76 31.86 -16.95
N HIS A 148 27.88 31.19 -17.25
CA HIS A 148 29.18 31.56 -16.69
C HIS A 148 29.71 32.72 -17.53
N THR A 149 29.36 33.95 -17.15
CA THR A 149 30.00 35.15 -17.71
C THR A 149 31.34 35.36 -17.02
N HIS A 150 32.42 34.82 -17.59
CA HIS A 150 33.77 35.29 -17.25
C HIS A 150 34.01 36.64 -17.94
N SER A 151 33.68 37.72 -17.25
CA SER A 151 34.20 39.05 -17.57
C SER A 151 35.48 39.28 -16.76
N THR A 152 36.62 39.26 -17.42
CA THR A 152 37.86 39.85 -16.89
C THR A 152 38.44 40.75 -17.97
N GLN A 153 38.13 42.04 -17.86
CA GLN A 153 38.83 43.08 -18.59
C GLN A 153 40.10 43.41 -17.80
N ALA A 154 41.26 43.28 -18.45
CA ALA A 154 42.50 43.90 -18.00
C ALA A 154 43.37 44.23 -19.23
N GLY A 155 43.48 45.52 -19.52
CA GLY A 155 44.76 46.21 -19.67
C GLY A 155 45.57 46.04 -20.96
N THR A 156 45.67 47.17 -21.68
CA THR A 156 46.92 47.81 -22.19
C THR A 156 47.74 47.18 -23.33
N GLN A 157 47.66 47.86 -24.49
CA GLN A 157 48.69 48.19 -25.51
C GLN A 157 50.10 47.56 -25.38
N THR A 158 50.69 47.15 -26.52
CA THR A 158 51.96 47.69 -27.07
C THR A 158 52.14 47.26 -28.55
N GLN A 159 52.77 48.16 -29.32
CA GLN A 159 53.15 48.11 -30.74
C GLN A 159 54.08 46.93 -31.11
N GLU A 160 54.24 46.64 -32.41
CA GLU A 160 55.50 46.82 -33.18
C GLU A 160 55.48 46.09 -34.54
N GLY A 161 55.79 46.83 -35.61
CA GLY A 161 56.71 46.36 -36.67
C GLY A 161 56.17 45.54 -37.86
N PRO A 162 56.93 45.48 -38.99
CA PRO A 162 56.38 45.68 -40.34
C PRO A 162 56.42 44.47 -41.30
N ASP A 163 55.79 44.68 -42.46
CA ASP A 163 55.88 44.02 -43.80
C ASP A 163 57.03 43.01 -44.02
N PRO A 164 56.77 41.85 -44.67
CA PRO A 164 57.11 41.75 -46.10
C PRO A 164 56.20 40.80 -46.93
N ARG A 165 55.72 41.25 -48.09
CA ARG A 165 55.98 40.70 -49.47
C ARG A 165 54.86 40.99 -50.48
#